data_AF-A0A816K8W8-F1
#
_entry.id   AF-A0A816K8W8-F1
#
_cell.length_a   1.000
_cell.length_b   1.000
_cell.length_c   1.000
_cell.angle_alpha   90.00
_cell.angle_beta   90.00
_cell.angle_gamma   90.00
#
_symmetry.space_group_name_H-M   'P 1'
#
loop_
_entity.id
_entity.type
_entity.pdbx_description
1 polymer ?
#
loop_
_entity_poly.entity_id
_entity_poly.type
_entity_poly.pdbx_seq_one_letter_code
_entity_poly.pdbx_strand_id
1 'polypeptide(L)'
;MVNGKCSKMFPKPLNIRTSIDLNGFPAYMRRIDGRFIEKNGIRLDNGFVVPYNRDLMLRYRVHMNVEWCVQTRAVKYLFKYIHKGPDYASAAMGKEDEDGVIDEIKTYYDCRYITACESSWRILAFPTHFRTTSVEKLGFHLPDQELVFFDEDEPIESILNKKTVNQSMFLAWFIANIKYAEARELTYAEFPTKFVWKSGT
;
A
#
# COMPACT_ATOMS: atom_id res chain seq x y z
N MET A 1 -23.36 -8.28 -12.85
CA MET A 1 -22.64 -9.44 -13.42
C MET A 1 -22.03 -9.02 -14.74
N VAL A 2 -20.90 -9.59 -15.13
CA VAL A 2 -20.29 -9.38 -16.45
C VAL A 2 -20.32 -10.73 -17.16
N ASN A 3 -21.00 -10.81 -18.32
CA ASN A 3 -21.16 -12.04 -19.10
C ASN A 3 -21.73 -13.22 -18.28
N GLY A 4 -22.76 -12.97 -17.46
CA GLY A 4 -23.38 -14.00 -16.62
C GLY A 4 -22.50 -14.50 -15.46
N LYS A 5 -21.30 -13.93 -15.27
CA LYS A 5 -20.41 -14.25 -14.15
C LYS A 5 -20.26 -13.06 -13.21
N CYS A 6 -20.03 -13.34 -11.93
CA CYS A 6 -19.71 -12.28 -10.99
C CYS A 6 -18.32 -11.72 -11.32
N SER A 7 -18.19 -10.40 -11.49
CA SER A 7 -16.91 -9.72 -11.75
C SER A 7 -15.91 -9.86 -10.59
N LYS A 8 -16.40 -10.26 -9.40
CA LYS A 8 -15.59 -10.54 -8.21
C LYS A 8 -15.31 -12.04 -8.02
N MET A 9 -15.64 -12.86 -9.03
CA MET A 9 -15.42 -14.31 -9.06
C MET A 9 -16.13 -15.04 -7.91
N PHE A 10 -17.38 -14.68 -7.65
CA PHE A 10 -18.29 -15.45 -6.79
C PHE A 10 -19.11 -16.44 -7.64
N PRO A 11 -19.45 -17.62 -7.08
CA PRO A 11 -19.09 -18.09 -5.73
C PRO A 11 -17.62 -18.46 -5.59
N LYS A 12 -17.06 -18.26 -4.39
CA LYS A 12 -15.70 -18.69 -4.05
C LYS A 12 -15.70 -20.16 -3.61
N PRO A 13 -14.58 -20.90 -3.80
CA PRO A 13 -14.47 -22.28 -3.37
C PRO A 13 -14.79 -22.46 -1.88
N LEU A 14 -15.55 -23.51 -1.55
CA LEU A 14 -15.82 -23.89 -0.16
C LEU A 14 -14.56 -24.51 0.45
N ASN A 15 -14.20 -24.10 1.67
CA ASN A 15 -12.98 -24.53 2.33
C ASN A 15 -13.28 -24.88 3.79
N ILE A 16 -12.75 -26.01 4.26
CA ILE A 16 -12.95 -26.46 5.65
C ILE A 16 -12.08 -25.66 6.63
N ARG A 17 -10.95 -25.11 6.17
CA ARG A 17 -10.04 -24.28 6.96
C ARG A 17 -9.53 -23.10 6.15
N THR A 18 -9.10 -22.04 6.83
CA THR A 18 -8.39 -20.93 6.20
C THR A 18 -6.95 -21.36 5.91
N SER A 19 -6.47 -21.13 4.69
CA SER A 19 -5.08 -21.41 4.29
C SER A 19 -4.55 -20.27 3.42
N ILE A 20 -3.23 -20.16 3.30
CA ILE A 20 -2.59 -19.21 2.39
C ILE A 20 -2.19 -19.98 1.12
N ASP A 21 -2.54 -19.45 -0.05
CA ASP A 21 -2.16 -20.05 -1.32
C ASP A 21 -0.69 -19.77 -1.70
N LEU A 22 -0.20 -20.40 -2.77
CA LEU A 22 1.16 -20.21 -3.28
C LEU A 22 1.46 -18.76 -3.67
N ASN A 23 0.42 -17.97 -3.95
CA ASN A 23 0.54 -16.56 -4.31
C ASN A 23 0.48 -15.63 -3.10
N GLY A 24 0.31 -16.15 -1.88
CA GLY A 24 0.24 -15.38 -0.64
C GLY A 24 -1.14 -14.81 -0.31
N PHE A 25 -2.19 -15.25 -1.00
CA PHE A 25 -3.58 -14.83 -0.71
C PHE A 25 -4.28 -15.81 0.23
N PRO A 26 -5.11 -15.30 1.16
CA PRO A 26 -5.89 -16.14 2.05
C PRO A 26 -7.07 -16.79 1.31
N ALA A 27 -7.08 -18.12 1.26
CA ALA A 27 -8.25 -18.92 0.97
C ALA A 27 -9.04 -19.14 2.27
N TYR A 28 -10.01 -18.28 2.55
CA TYR A 28 -10.80 -18.35 3.79
C TYR A 28 -11.65 -19.60 3.90
N MET A 29 -11.80 -20.07 5.14
CA MET A 29 -12.80 -21.08 5.50
C MET A 29 -14.21 -20.61 5.11
N ARG A 30 -14.92 -21.47 4.38
CA ARG A 30 -16.31 -21.32 3.97
C ARG A 30 -17.00 -22.64 4.22
N ARG A 31 -17.79 -22.69 5.30
CA ARG A 31 -18.37 -23.93 5.82
C ARG A 31 -19.38 -24.51 4.85
N ILE A 32 -19.41 -25.84 4.77
CA ILE A 32 -20.43 -26.59 4.04
C ILE A 32 -21.47 -27.02 5.09
N ASP A 33 -22.48 -26.21 5.31
CA ASP A 33 -23.54 -26.44 6.30
C ASP A 33 -24.92 -26.66 5.66
N GLY A 34 -24.99 -26.70 4.33
CA GLY A 34 -26.23 -26.87 3.56
C GLY A 34 -27.15 -25.64 3.58
N ARG A 35 -26.77 -24.54 4.24
CA ARG A 35 -27.58 -23.33 4.30
C ARG A 35 -27.43 -22.53 3.01
N PHE A 36 -28.55 -22.08 2.47
CA PHE A 36 -28.58 -21.18 1.33
C PHE A 36 -29.76 -20.23 1.46
N ILE A 37 -29.67 -19.10 0.77
CA ILE A 37 -30.81 -18.22 0.50
C ILE A 37 -31.08 -18.24 -0.99
N GLU A 38 -32.34 -18.21 -1.39
CA GLU A 38 -32.70 -18.09 -2.81
C GLU A 38 -33.05 -16.63 -3.11
N LYS A 39 -32.39 -16.06 -4.12
CA LYS A 39 -32.67 -14.70 -4.58
C LYS A 39 -32.66 -14.69 -6.10
N ASN A 40 -33.77 -14.26 -6.69
CA ASN A 40 -33.96 -14.21 -8.15
C ASN A 40 -33.66 -15.57 -8.83
N GLY A 41 -34.08 -16.69 -8.22
CA GLY A 41 -33.83 -18.05 -8.73
C GLY A 41 -32.38 -18.53 -8.59
N ILE A 42 -31.51 -17.77 -7.92
CA ILE A 42 -30.12 -18.16 -7.66
C ILE A 42 -30.01 -18.59 -6.19
N ARG A 43 -29.52 -19.81 -5.96
CA ARG A 43 -29.16 -20.31 -4.63
C ARG A 43 -27.81 -19.73 -4.22
N LEU A 44 -27.82 -18.93 -3.16
CA LEU A 44 -26.66 -18.27 -2.59
C LEU A 44 -26.29 -18.99 -1.29
N ASP A 45 -25.24 -19.79 -1.35
CA ASP A 45 -24.64 -20.48 -0.20
C ASP A 45 -23.47 -19.67 0.40
N ASN A 46 -22.72 -20.28 1.31
CA ASN A 46 -21.52 -19.69 1.91
C ASN A 46 -20.40 -19.36 0.90
N GLY A 47 -20.47 -19.90 -0.32
CA GLY A 47 -19.60 -19.53 -1.43
C GLY A 47 -19.79 -18.07 -1.86
N PHE A 48 -20.96 -17.47 -1.64
CA PHE A 48 -21.30 -16.08 -2.02
C PHE A 48 -21.02 -15.03 -0.92
N VAL A 49 -20.63 -15.48 0.28
CA VAL A 49 -20.43 -14.58 1.44
C VAL A 49 -19.08 -13.86 1.35
N VAL A 50 -19.05 -12.55 1.58
CA VAL A 50 -17.80 -11.79 1.72
C VAL A 50 -17.25 -12.03 3.13
N PRO A 51 -15.94 -12.30 3.32
CA PRO A 51 -15.36 -12.45 4.66
C PRO A 51 -15.66 -11.23 5.54
N TYR A 52 -16.12 -11.48 6.77
CA TYR A 52 -16.50 -10.43 7.70
C TYR A 52 -16.13 -10.80 9.13
N ASN A 53 -16.04 -9.79 10.00
CA ASN A 53 -15.96 -9.99 11.43
C ASN A 53 -17.29 -9.58 12.08
N ARG A 54 -17.97 -10.54 12.72
CA ARG A 54 -19.31 -10.34 13.30
C ARG A 54 -19.31 -9.25 14.36
N ASP A 55 -18.31 -9.23 15.24
CA ASP A 55 -18.24 -8.28 16.36
C ASP A 55 -18.04 -6.85 15.85
N LEU A 56 -17.18 -6.67 14.85
CA LEU A 56 -16.96 -5.37 14.22
C LEU A 56 -18.23 -4.89 13.51
N MET A 57 -18.90 -5.75 12.73
CA MET A 57 -20.14 -5.36 12.05
C MET A 57 -21.23 -4.93 13.02
N LEU A 58 -21.41 -5.67 14.13
CA LEU A 58 -22.41 -5.33 15.14
C LEU A 58 -22.05 -4.07 15.92
N ARG A 59 -20.78 -3.89 16.28
CA ARG A 59 -20.30 -2.71 17.03
C ARG A 59 -20.49 -1.41 16.26
N TYR A 60 -20.17 -1.42 14.97
CA TYR A 60 -20.19 -0.20 14.14
C TYR A 60 -21.43 -0.10 13.24
N ARG A 61 -22.31 -1.12 13.24
CA ARG A 61 -23.52 -1.18 12.41
C ARG A 61 -23.25 -0.94 10.92
N VAL A 62 -22.13 -1.45 10.42
CA VAL A 62 -21.69 -1.32 9.03
C VAL A 62 -21.17 -2.64 8.48
N HIS A 63 -21.29 -2.84 7.17
CA HIS A 63 -20.73 -4.01 6.50
C HIS A 63 -19.25 -3.79 6.21
N MET A 64 -18.38 -4.48 6.95
CA MET A 64 -16.92 -4.37 6.80
C MET A 64 -16.34 -5.65 6.22
N ASN A 65 -15.56 -5.49 5.15
CA ASN A 65 -14.71 -6.56 4.65
C ASN A 65 -13.46 -6.65 5.52
N VAL A 66 -13.10 -7.85 5.98
CA VAL A 66 -11.88 -8.10 6.75
C VAL A 66 -10.98 -9.00 5.93
N GLU A 67 -9.77 -8.50 5.65
CA GLU A 67 -8.79 -9.22 4.84
C GLU A 67 -7.49 -9.48 5.60
N TRP A 68 -6.98 -10.69 5.50
CA TRP A 68 -5.66 -11.08 5.99
C TRP A 68 -4.61 -10.74 4.93
N CYS A 69 -3.70 -9.83 5.27
CA CYS A 69 -2.65 -9.34 4.38
C CYS A 69 -1.29 -9.96 4.76
N VAL A 70 -0.86 -11.04 4.08
CA VAL A 70 0.49 -11.62 4.31
C VAL A 70 1.54 -11.03 3.36
N GLN A 71 1.15 -10.72 2.12
CA GLN A 71 2.10 -10.35 1.09
C GLN A 71 2.32 -8.84 1.00
N THR A 72 3.53 -8.42 0.62
CA THR A 72 3.86 -7.00 0.31
C THR A 72 2.89 -6.39 -0.71
N ARG A 73 2.29 -7.20 -1.60
CA ARG A 73 1.25 -6.75 -2.53
C ARG A 73 -0.04 -6.31 -1.84
N ALA A 74 -0.43 -7.00 -0.76
CA ALA A 74 -1.59 -6.64 0.04
C ALA A 74 -1.33 -5.37 0.87
N VAL A 75 -0.09 -5.21 1.37
CA VAL A 75 0.37 -3.95 1.98
C VAL A 75 0.33 -2.82 0.95
N LYS A 76 0.89 -3.02 -0.25
CA LYS A 76 0.80 -2.07 -1.36
C LYS A 76 -0.65 -1.72 -1.69
N TYR A 77 -1.57 -2.69 -1.62
CA TYR A 77 -3.00 -2.46 -1.83
C TYR A 77 -3.58 -1.57 -0.73
N LEU A 78 -3.36 -1.87 0.55
CA LEU A 78 -3.80 -1.04 1.68
C LEU A 78 -3.26 0.40 1.57
N PHE A 79 -1.94 0.54 1.37
CA PHE A 79 -1.30 1.83 1.19
C PHE A 79 -1.79 2.54 -0.07
N LYS A 80 -2.11 1.81 -1.15
CA LYS A 80 -2.74 2.37 -2.34
C LYS A 80 -4.08 3.01 -2.02
N TYR A 81 -4.91 2.46 -1.12
CA TYR A 81 -6.19 3.10 -0.77
C TYR A 81 -6.04 4.27 0.19
N ILE A 82 -5.09 4.18 1.13
CA ILE A 82 -4.79 5.28 2.07
C ILE A 82 -4.14 6.47 1.34
N HIS A 83 -3.23 6.18 0.41
CA HIS A 83 -2.48 7.15 -0.37
C HIS A 83 -3.03 7.26 -1.79
N LYS A 84 -4.22 6.70 -2.06
CA LYS A 84 -4.92 7.02 -3.30
C LYS A 84 -5.17 8.50 -3.17
N GLY A 85 -4.53 9.29 -4.02
CA GLY A 85 -4.80 10.71 -4.06
C GLY A 85 -6.31 10.90 -4.15
N PRO A 86 -6.85 11.95 -3.50
CA PRO A 86 -8.23 12.33 -3.71
C PRO A 86 -8.55 12.42 -5.19
N ASP A 87 -9.80 12.14 -5.52
CA ASP A 87 -10.25 12.17 -6.90
C ASP A 87 -9.96 13.56 -7.50
N TYR A 88 -9.31 13.56 -8.65
CA TYR A 88 -9.07 14.76 -9.43
C TYR A 88 -10.31 15.03 -10.27
N ALA A 89 -10.77 16.28 -10.23
CA ALA A 89 -11.87 16.75 -11.06
C ALA A 89 -11.34 17.91 -11.90
N SER A 90 -11.32 17.74 -13.22
CA SER A 90 -11.03 18.84 -14.14
C SER A 90 -12.31 19.65 -14.34
N ALA A 91 -12.31 20.90 -13.90
CA ALA A 91 -13.43 21.83 -14.07
C ALA A 91 -13.14 22.76 -15.24
N ALA A 92 -14.02 22.75 -16.25
CA ALA A 92 -13.96 23.70 -17.35
C ALA A 92 -14.70 24.98 -16.96
N MET A 93 -14.04 26.14 -16.97
CA MET A 93 -14.72 27.43 -16.85
C MET A 93 -14.80 28.07 -18.23
N GLY A 94 -15.93 27.86 -18.92
CA GLY A 94 -16.23 28.61 -20.13
C GLY A 94 -16.49 30.07 -19.78
N LYS A 95 -15.60 30.97 -20.18
CA LYS A 95 -15.99 32.34 -20.50
C LYS A 95 -15.91 32.48 -22.01
N GLU A 96 -17.03 32.84 -22.62
CA GLU A 96 -17.00 33.44 -23.95
C GLU A 96 -16.36 34.81 -23.76
N ASP A 97 -15.12 34.98 -24.21
CA ASP A 97 -14.58 36.33 -24.42
C ASP A 97 -15.41 36.99 -25.53
N GLU A 98 -15.71 38.28 -25.39
CA GLU A 98 -16.58 39.06 -26.29
C GLU A 98 -16.11 39.05 -27.77
N ASP A 99 -14.88 38.60 -28.03
CA ASP A 99 -14.25 38.48 -29.35
C ASP A 99 -14.31 37.07 -29.99
N GLY A 100 -14.97 36.09 -29.35
CA GLY A 100 -15.19 34.75 -29.93
C GLY A 100 -13.95 33.84 -30.03
N VAL A 101 -12.83 34.20 -29.41
CA VAL A 101 -11.62 33.35 -29.35
C VAL A 101 -11.64 32.51 -28.08
N ILE A 102 -11.83 31.19 -28.23
CA ILE A 102 -11.82 30.23 -27.11
C ILE A 102 -10.37 29.75 -26.88
N ASP A 103 -9.79 30.11 -25.73
CA ASP A 103 -8.47 29.60 -25.29
C ASP A 103 -8.64 28.24 -24.56
N GLU A 104 -8.44 27.14 -25.28
CA GLU A 104 -8.58 25.77 -24.74
C GLU A 104 -7.60 25.47 -23.58
N ILE A 105 -6.45 26.14 -23.52
CA ILE A 105 -5.41 25.90 -22.50
C ILE A 105 -5.78 26.59 -21.18
N LYS A 106 -6.41 27.78 -21.23
CA LYS A 106 -6.87 28.50 -20.04
C LYS A 106 -8.18 28.01 -19.44
N THR A 107 -8.90 27.13 -20.15
CA THR A 107 -10.29 26.80 -19.82
C THR A 107 -10.44 25.71 -18.75
N TYR A 108 -9.39 24.98 -18.36
CA TYR A 108 -9.50 23.85 -17.42
C TYR A 108 -8.68 24.04 -16.14
N TYR A 109 -9.35 23.90 -14.99
CA TYR A 109 -8.70 23.78 -13.68
C TYR A 109 -8.72 22.33 -13.21
N ASP A 110 -7.55 21.76 -12.95
CA ASP A 110 -7.44 20.50 -12.24
C ASP A 110 -7.65 20.73 -10.74
N CYS A 111 -8.86 20.43 -10.27
CA CYS A 111 -9.25 20.57 -8.87
C CYS A 111 -9.06 19.25 -8.13
N ARG A 112 -8.61 19.36 -6.88
CA ARG A 112 -8.49 18.22 -5.97
C ARG A 112 -9.77 18.12 -5.13
N TYR A 113 -10.56 17.06 -5.29
CA TYR A 113 -11.79 16.89 -4.51
C TYR A 113 -11.48 16.42 -3.08
N ILE A 114 -11.82 17.22 -2.08
CA ILE A 114 -11.76 16.82 -0.67
C ILE A 114 -13.18 16.52 -0.21
N THR A 115 -13.42 15.29 0.27
CA THR A 115 -14.74 14.90 0.78
C THR A 115 -15.13 15.73 2.01
N ALA A 116 -16.43 15.92 2.27
CA ALA A 116 -16.90 16.67 3.44
C ALA A 116 -16.32 16.12 4.77
N CYS A 117 -16.17 14.80 4.89
CA CYS A 117 -15.57 14.15 6.05
C CYS A 117 -14.09 14.50 6.20
N GLU A 118 -13.30 14.42 5.11
CA GLU A 118 -11.88 14.77 5.12
C GLU A 118 -11.65 16.27 5.39
N SER A 119 -12.47 17.14 4.78
CA SER A 119 -12.45 18.59 5.02
C SER A 119 -12.71 18.92 6.48
N SER A 120 -13.73 18.30 7.09
CA SER A 120 -14.04 18.50 8.52
C SER A 120 -12.88 18.04 9.41
N TRP A 121 -12.27 16.89 9.10
CA TRP A 121 -11.11 16.37 9.84
C TRP A 121 -9.90 17.31 9.77
N ARG A 122 -9.67 17.91 8.59
CA ARG A 122 -8.59 18.89 8.37
C ARG A 122 -8.87 20.23 9.04
N ILE A 123 -10.09 20.76 8.92
CA ILE A 123 -10.51 22.03 9.55
C ILE A 123 -10.35 21.94 11.08
N LEU A 124 -10.71 20.79 11.66
CA LEU A 124 -10.61 20.53 13.09
C LEU A 124 -9.21 20.07 13.53
N ALA A 125 -8.24 20.04 12.61
CA ALA A 125 -6.85 19.63 12.86
C ALA A 125 -6.71 18.26 13.56
N PHE A 126 -7.63 17.34 13.30
CA PHE A 126 -7.55 16.00 13.89
C PHE A 126 -6.39 15.20 13.27
N PRO A 127 -5.69 14.37 14.05
CA PRO A 127 -4.68 13.47 13.52
C PRO A 127 -5.28 12.57 12.43
N THR A 128 -4.72 12.64 11.22
CA THR A 128 -5.16 11.84 10.06
C THR A 128 -4.45 10.50 9.96
N HIS A 129 -3.22 10.43 10.47
CA HIS A 129 -2.45 9.20 10.55
C HIS A 129 -1.68 9.13 11.87
N PHE A 130 -1.51 7.91 12.36
CA PHE A 130 -0.63 7.64 13.49
C PHE A 130 0.29 6.49 13.09
N ARG A 131 1.59 6.66 13.29
CA ARG A 131 2.60 5.62 13.08
C ARG A 131 3.35 5.48 14.39
N THR A 132 3.21 4.33 15.05
CA THR A 132 3.94 4.00 16.27
C THR A 132 5.39 3.62 15.98
N THR A 133 5.64 3.08 14.79
CA THR A 133 6.93 2.49 14.43
C THR A 133 7.40 3.10 13.12
N SER A 134 8.62 3.63 13.10
CA SER A 134 9.30 3.97 11.86
C SER A 134 9.53 2.68 11.06
N VAL A 135 9.12 2.69 9.80
CA VAL A 135 9.37 1.58 8.88
C VAL A 135 10.43 2.06 7.89
N GLU A 136 11.63 1.51 8.01
CA GLU A 136 12.69 1.70 7.03
C GLU A 136 12.76 0.51 6.08
N LYS A 137 12.86 0.80 4.79
CA LYS A 137 13.04 -0.25 3.79
C LYS A 137 14.48 -0.72 3.85
N LEU A 138 14.68 -2.01 4.13
CA LEU A 138 15.99 -2.63 4.04
C LEU A 138 16.46 -2.60 2.57
N GLY A 139 17.57 -1.92 2.29
CA GLY A 139 18.21 -1.88 0.99
C GLY A 139 19.06 -3.12 0.73
N PHE A 140 18.45 -4.32 0.72
CA PHE A 140 19.17 -5.52 0.27
C PHE A 140 19.24 -5.53 -1.27
N HIS A 141 20.37 -5.96 -1.79
CA HIS A 141 20.66 -6.05 -3.22
C HIS A 141 21.56 -7.26 -3.48
N LEU A 142 21.67 -7.65 -4.74
CA LEU A 142 22.70 -8.59 -5.18
C LEU A 142 24.08 -7.89 -5.20
N PRO A 143 25.19 -8.64 -5.28
CA PRO A 143 26.50 -8.05 -5.53
C PRO A 143 26.47 -7.13 -6.76
N ASP A 144 27.02 -5.93 -6.62
CA ASP A 144 27.12 -4.90 -7.67
C ASP A 144 25.75 -4.37 -8.17
N GLN A 145 24.70 -4.50 -7.36
CA GLN A 145 23.35 -3.97 -7.63
C GLN A 145 22.85 -3.00 -6.55
N GLU A 146 23.77 -2.28 -5.93
CA GLU A 146 23.50 -1.24 -4.94
C GLU A 146 22.57 -0.17 -5.51
N LEU A 147 21.66 0.33 -4.66
CA LEU A 147 20.78 1.43 -5.03
C LEU A 147 21.54 2.76 -4.91
N VAL A 148 21.68 3.47 -6.03
CA VAL A 148 22.31 4.79 -6.10
C VAL A 148 21.24 5.86 -6.29
N PHE A 149 21.29 6.90 -5.46
CA PHE A 149 20.47 8.09 -5.61
C PHE A 149 21.33 9.21 -6.22
N PHE A 150 20.82 9.83 -7.28
CA PHE A 150 21.45 10.95 -7.96
C PHE A 150 20.36 11.95 -8.40
N ASP A 151 20.75 13.22 -8.51
CA ASP A 151 19.88 14.25 -9.06
C ASP A 151 19.97 14.26 -10.58
N GLU A 152 18.91 14.70 -11.27
CA GLU A 152 18.85 14.69 -12.73
C GLU A 152 19.95 15.54 -13.38
N ASP A 153 20.39 16.59 -12.69
CA ASP A 153 21.42 17.52 -13.16
C ASP A 153 22.87 17.09 -12.82
N GLU A 154 23.06 15.97 -12.10
CA GLU A 154 24.40 15.52 -11.71
C GLU A 154 25.14 14.81 -12.87
N PRO A 155 26.40 15.19 -13.16
CA PRO A 155 27.17 14.52 -14.19
C PRO A 155 27.53 13.08 -13.76
N ILE A 156 27.43 12.15 -14.71
CA ILE A 156 27.67 10.70 -14.50
C ILE A 156 29.01 10.42 -13.82
N GLU A 157 30.08 11.12 -14.21
CA GLU A 157 31.40 10.97 -13.61
C GLU A 157 31.42 11.35 -12.12
N SER A 158 30.65 12.36 -11.72
CA SER A 158 30.53 12.73 -10.31
C SER A 158 29.77 11.65 -9.54
N ILE A 159 28.70 11.11 -10.12
CA ILE A 159 27.91 10.02 -9.53
C ILE A 159 28.79 8.80 -9.28
N LEU A 160 29.55 8.34 -10.29
CA LEU A 160 30.42 7.16 -10.15
C LEU A 160 31.54 7.35 -9.13
N ASN A 161 32.02 8.58 -8.94
CA ASN A 161 33.08 8.91 -7.98
C ASN A 161 32.56 9.16 -6.55
N LYS A 162 31.24 9.11 -6.30
CA LYS A 162 30.70 9.24 -4.95
C LYS A 162 31.16 8.07 -4.09
N LYS A 163 31.86 8.39 -2.99
CA LYS A 163 32.31 7.41 -1.97
C LYS A 163 31.17 6.56 -1.39
N THR A 164 29.94 7.06 -1.45
CA THR A 164 28.73 6.43 -0.93
C THR A 164 28.09 5.40 -1.88
N VAL A 165 28.46 5.36 -3.17
CA VAL A 165 27.82 4.45 -4.17
C VAL A 165 27.97 2.98 -3.79
N ASN A 166 29.08 2.62 -3.17
CA ASN A 166 29.36 1.24 -2.74
C ASN A 166 29.21 1.05 -1.22
N GLN A 167 28.57 2.00 -0.52
CA GLN A 167 28.43 1.95 0.93
C GLN A 167 26.94 1.98 1.31
N SER A 168 26.41 0.79 1.59
CA SER A 168 25.08 0.64 2.19
C SER A 168 25.20 0.28 3.67
N MET A 169 24.18 0.67 4.47
CA MET A 169 24.07 0.21 5.86
C MET A 169 24.05 -1.32 5.96
N PHE A 170 23.61 -2.00 4.90
CA PHE A 170 23.59 -3.46 4.83
C PHE A 170 25.01 -4.04 4.69
N LEU A 171 25.83 -3.51 3.77
CA LEU A 171 27.24 -3.91 3.67
C LEU A 171 28.04 -3.55 4.93
N ALA A 172 27.74 -2.41 5.54
CA ALA A 172 28.32 -1.98 6.80
C ALA A 172 28.08 -2.99 7.93
N TRP A 173 26.88 -3.55 7.99
CA TRP A 173 26.54 -4.59 8.96
C TRP A 173 27.39 -5.85 8.76
N PHE A 174 27.60 -6.31 7.52
CA PHE A 174 28.51 -7.43 7.25
C PHE A 174 29.96 -7.12 7.67
N ILE A 175 30.45 -5.93 7.33
CA ILE A 175 31.79 -5.49 7.74
C ILE A 175 31.92 -5.45 9.26
N ALA A 176 30.90 -4.96 9.96
CA ALA A 176 30.88 -4.90 11.41
C ALA A 176 30.84 -6.31 12.04
N ASN A 177 30.10 -7.25 11.45
CA ASN A 177 30.11 -8.65 11.88
C ASN A 177 31.50 -9.30 11.74
N ILE A 178 32.28 -8.91 10.73
CA ILE A 178 33.66 -9.37 10.60
C ILE A 178 34.54 -8.76 11.72
N LYS A 179 34.43 -7.45 11.95
CA LYS A 179 35.33 -6.68 12.83
C LYS A 179 35.03 -6.82 14.33
N TYR A 180 33.76 -6.86 14.72
CA TYR A 180 33.32 -6.78 16.12
C TYR A 180 32.61 -8.07 16.52
N ALA A 181 33.03 -8.70 17.63
CA ALA A 181 32.38 -9.90 18.13
C ALA A 181 30.93 -9.62 18.57
N GLU A 182 30.71 -8.48 19.24
CA GLU A 182 29.40 -8.01 19.71
C GLU A 182 28.39 -7.81 18.57
N ALA A 183 28.86 -7.48 17.36
CA ALA A 183 28.00 -7.32 16.19
C ALA A 183 27.34 -8.65 15.77
N ARG A 184 27.98 -9.79 16.05
CA ARG A 184 27.51 -11.13 15.68
C ARG A 184 26.37 -11.63 16.55
N GLU A 185 26.16 -10.99 17.70
CA GLU A 185 25.07 -11.31 18.62
C GLU A 185 23.78 -10.54 18.31
N LEU A 186 23.83 -9.58 17.38
CA LEU A 186 22.71 -8.69 17.04
C LEU A 186 22.12 -9.05 15.69
N THR A 187 20.80 -9.18 15.61
CA THR A 187 20.11 -9.19 14.32
C THR A 187 20.23 -7.83 13.62
N TYR A 188 19.99 -7.77 12.31
CA TYR A 188 20.02 -6.51 11.58
C TYR A 188 19.07 -5.45 12.18
N ALA A 189 17.90 -5.87 12.68
CA ALA A 189 16.92 -4.98 13.29
C ALA A 189 17.37 -4.45 14.67
N GLU A 190 18.17 -5.22 15.41
CA GLU A 190 18.71 -4.82 16.72
C GLU A 190 20.02 -4.03 16.58
N PHE A 191 20.67 -4.12 15.43
CA PHE A 191 21.98 -3.50 15.19
C PHE A 191 22.03 -1.99 15.51
N PRO A 192 21.01 -1.17 15.14
CA PRO A 192 20.99 0.26 15.46
C PRO A 192 20.92 0.59 16.96
N THR A 193 20.61 -0.40 17.82
CA THR A 193 20.58 -0.19 19.27
C THR A 193 21.98 -0.07 19.88
N LYS A 194 23.01 -0.54 19.18
CA LYS A 194 24.41 -0.55 19.64
C LYS A 194 25.38 0.12 18.68
N PHE A 195 25.06 0.14 17.38
CA PHE A 195 25.92 0.69 16.34
C PHE A 195 25.21 1.83 15.61
N VAL A 196 25.95 2.91 15.34
CA VAL A 196 25.46 4.05 14.57
C VAL A 196 26.20 4.13 13.24
N TRP A 197 25.44 4.22 12.14
CA TRP A 197 26.01 4.48 10.83
C TRP A 197 26.41 5.95 10.73
N LYS A 198 27.67 6.22 10.38
CA LYS A 198 28.14 7.55 10.02
C LYS A 198 28.44 7.54 8.53
N SER A 199 27.56 8.14 7.74
CA SER A 199 27.86 8.47 6.35
C SER A 199 29.04 9.42 6.34
N GLY A 200 30.15 9.02 5.70
CA GLY A 200 31.32 9.88 5.57
C GLY A 200 30.93 11.19 4.89
N THR A 201 31.25 12.30 5.54
CA THR A 201 31.29 13.64 4.93
C THR A 201 32.22 13.66 3.73
#